data_AF-A0A285QMZ8-F1
#
_entry.id   AF-A0A285QMZ8-F1
#
_cell.length_a   1.000
_cell.length_b   1.000
_cell.length_c   1.000
_cell.angle_alpha   90.00
_cell.angle_beta   90.00
_cell.angle_gamma   90.00
#
_symmetry.space_group_name_H-M   'P 1'
#
loop_
_entity.id
_entity.type
_entity.pdbx_description
1 polymer ?
#
loop_
_entity_poly.entity_id
_entity_poly.type
_entity_poly.pdbx_seq_one_letter_code
_entity_poly.pdbx_strand_id
1 'polypeptide(L)'
;MLVDAVRIARWAGDLEEVDKRGELLPEDARAAGRALAMTVGAAAKAWGQALLVGLVEARDAGAGPGWRLHAWEHDDEAVIRGWSALFDAWTLLAPVPPAALRGVFAVLAGQAVDQAPQLLSFLHLVDGPVAESELLELLRRGLDERRVGGGAGGPGLSPVPHAASAVSAVRGTCREPQIDTPPAPSDVAAVLDWMLDGLAAVGALTRRNDAAELSPLGHWAVRAKLEEICTVAQTAAGHIEQSAFELLNACADYSPGPARAEYRAWVAARPADRAVAELLDAAQGDDALVRGLAFEALRVAGGPAEQAVRAAVDEPVLRPYALLWLAERSDEGVAPADVLGADDAAWLWVDTAAAVLDHGETELLVGHVEGASAGDPVRLFARARQSGHPRAASVLTAVSSVHPDPGVARAARRSAFSVHNGGA
;
A
#
# COMPACT_ATOMS: atom_id res chain seq x y z
N MET A 1 -0.33 19.09 -13.11
CA MET A 1 -0.88 19.43 -11.78
C MET A 1 0.14 19.14 -10.67
N LEU A 2 0.62 17.90 -10.51
CA LEU A 2 1.62 17.60 -9.46
C LEU A 2 3.01 18.24 -9.67
N VAL A 3 3.32 18.77 -10.85
CA VAL A 3 4.58 19.49 -11.10
C VAL A 3 4.82 20.61 -10.10
N ASP A 4 3.81 21.43 -9.79
CA ASP A 4 3.98 22.53 -8.84
C ASP A 4 4.08 22.02 -7.39
N ALA A 5 3.39 20.92 -7.06
CA ALA A 5 3.52 20.24 -5.77
C ALA A 5 4.94 19.69 -5.55
N VAL A 6 5.56 19.13 -6.58
CA VAL A 6 6.96 18.67 -6.53
C VAL A 6 7.92 19.86 -6.41
N ARG A 7 7.70 20.93 -7.19
CA ARG A 7 8.52 22.14 -7.14
C ARG A 7 8.51 22.79 -5.75
N ILE A 8 7.35 22.88 -5.12
CA ILE A 8 7.23 23.46 -3.78
C ILE A 8 7.80 22.54 -2.70
N ALA A 9 7.62 21.22 -2.82
CA ALA A 9 8.24 20.26 -1.90
C ALA A 9 9.78 20.32 -1.96
N ARG A 10 10.36 20.43 -3.16
CA ARG A 10 11.82 20.62 -3.35
C ARG A 10 12.31 21.97 -2.84
N TRP A 11 11.51 23.02 -2.98
CA TRP A 11 11.86 24.34 -2.45
C TRP A 11 11.86 24.36 -0.93
N ALA A 12 10.86 23.72 -0.31
CA ALA A 12 10.69 23.73 1.13
C ALA A 12 11.83 23.02 1.86
N GLY A 13 12.30 21.88 1.34
CA GLY A 13 13.29 21.06 2.04
C GLY A 13 12.76 20.68 3.42
N ASP A 14 13.53 20.99 4.47
CA ASP A 14 13.06 20.92 5.85
C ASP A 14 12.62 22.32 6.33
N LEU A 15 11.35 22.45 6.68
CA LEU A 15 10.77 23.62 7.32
C LEU A 15 10.67 23.41 8.83
N GLU A 16 11.12 24.41 9.59
CA GLU A 16 11.08 24.39 11.06
C GLU A 16 9.67 24.54 11.63
N GLU A 17 8.80 25.32 10.94
CA GLU A 17 7.46 25.62 11.41
C GLU A 17 6.40 25.51 10.30
N VAL A 18 5.29 24.85 10.62
CA VAL A 18 4.06 24.81 9.81
C VAL A 18 2.85 25.03 10.73
N ASP A 19 1.68 25.32 10.15
CA ASP A 19 0.48 25.48 10.98
C ASP A 19 0.02 24.14 11.60
N LYS A 20 -1.01 24.19 12.45
CA LYS A 20 -1.53 22.99 13.15
C LYS A 20 -2.08 21.90 12.23
N ARG A 21 -2.29 22.20 10.95
CA ARG A 21 -2.76 21.28 9.91
C ARG A 21 -1.62 20.85 8.98
N GLY A 22 -0.39 21.31 9.22
CA GLY A 22 0.76 21.09 8.36
C GLY A 22 0.86 22.07 7.20
N GLU A 23 -0.02 23.07 7.10
CA GLU A 23 -0.06 24.02 5.99
C GLU A 23 1.05 25.08 6.11
N LEU A 24 1.47 25.63 4.96
CA LEU A 24 2.46 26.71 4.92
C LEU A 24 1.95 27.94 5.67
N LEU A 25 2.84 28.52 6.46
CA LEU A 25 2.59 29.83 7.05
C LEU A 25 2.49 30.90 5.95
N PRO A 26 1.72 31.99 6.17
CA PRO A 26 1.56 33.04 5.16
C PRO A 26 2.88 33.69 4.71
N GLU A 27 3.91 33.68 5.54
CA GLU A 27 5.23 34.21 5.19
C GLU A 27 5.98 33.28 4.23
N ASP A 28 5.97 31.97 4.50
CA ASP A 28 6.58 30.95 3.66
C ASP A 28 5.85 30.80 2.33
N ALA A 29 4.51 30.88 2.32
CA ALA A 29 3.74 30.91 1.08
C ALA A 29 4.11 32.10 0.18
N ARG A 30 4.44 33.27 0.77
CA ARG A 30 4.95 34.43 0.01
C ARG A 30 6.39 34.22 -0.46
N ALA A 31 7.23 33.58 0.36
CA ALA A 31 8.61 33.26 0.00
C ALA A 31 8.66 32.25 -1.17
N ALA A 32 7.89 31.16 -1.08
CA ALA A 32 7.67 30.18 -2.14
C ALA A 32 7.15 30.84 -3.41
N GLY A 33 6.14 31.72 -3.29
CA GLY A 33 5.58 32.46 -4.41
C GLY A 33 6.62 33.26 -5.19
N ARG A 34 7.51 33.97 -4.47
CA ARG A 34 8.63 34.72 -5.08
C ARG A 34 9.66 33.80 -5.71
N ALA A 35 10.05 32.74 -5.02
CA ALA A 35 11.10 31.82 -5.48
C ALA A 35 10.69 30.99 -6.71
N LEU A 36 9.42 30.57 -6.75
CA LEU A 36 8.91 29.65 -7.77
C LEU A 36 8.09 30.35 -8.86
N ALA A 37 8.03 31.68 -8.84
CA ALA A 37 7.25 32.52 -9.76
C ALA A 37 5.76 32.11 -9.81
N MET A 38 5.15 31.96 -8.64
CA MET A 38 3.73 31.60 -8.48
C MET A 38 3.02 32.59 -7.55
N THR A 39 1.70 32.70 -7.66
CA THR A 39 0.92 33.51 -6.71
C THR A 39 0.94 32.86 -5.32
N VAL A 40 0.72 33.65 -4.26
CA VAL A 40 0.66 33.12 -2.88
C VAL A 40 -0.40 32.02 -2.75
N GLY A 41 -1.56 32.21 -3.40
CA GLY A 41 -2.61 31.19 -3.42
C GLY A 41 -2.23 29.92 -4.20
N ALA A 42 -1.49 30.05 -5.30
CA ALA A 42 -0.98 28.91 -6.04
C ALA A 42 0.08 28.13 -5.24
N ALA A 43 0.93 28.82 -4.47
CA ALA A 43 1.90 28.20 -3.57
C ALA A 43 1.19 27.42 -2.46
N ALA A 44 0.23 28.03 -1.75
CA ALA A 44 -0.55 27.34 -0.73
C ALA A 44 -1.29 26.12 -1.30
N LYS A 45 -1.89 26.24 -2.49
CA LYS A 45 -2.56 25.10 -3.16
C LYS A 45 -1.58 23.98 -3.50
N ALA A 46 -0.41 24.31 -4.07
CA ALA A 46 0.60 23.32 -4.42
C ALA A 46 1.14 22.60 -3.17
N TRP A 47 1.26 23.31 -2.05
CA TRP A 47 1.66 22.73 -0.77
C TRP A 47 0.62 21.76 -0.22
N GLY A 48 -0.65 22.16 -0.15
CA GLY A 48 -1.72 21.26 0.26
C GLY A 48 -1.78 19.99 -0.60
N GLN A 49 -1.57 20.12 -1.91
CA GLN A 49 -1.43 18.95 -2.79
C GLN A 49 -0.21 18.09 -2.42
N ALA A 50 0.95 18.71 -2.15
CA ALA A 50 2.17 18.00 -1.76
C ALA A 50 2.03 17.21 -0.45
N LEU A 51 1.33 17.77 0.55
CA LEU A 51 0.97 17.07 1.79
C LEU A 51 0.08 15.85 1.52
N LEU A 52 -1.01 16.05 0.77
CA LEU A 52 -1.99 15.00 0.51
C LEU A 52 -1.41 13.81 -0.26
N VAL A 53 -0.46 14.07 -1.16
CA VAL A 53 0.23 13.00 -1.90
C VAL A 53 1.49 12.50 -1.21
N GLY A 54 1.83 12.97 -0.01
CA GLY A 54 3.03 12.53 0.73
C GLY A 54 4.35 12.89 0.05
N LEU A 55 4.39 13.95 -0.76
CA LEU A 55 5.63 14.58 -1.20
C LEU A 55 6.29 15.37 -0.07
N VAL A 56 5.48 15.81 0.89
CA VAL A 56 5.89 16.47 2.12
C VAL A 56 5.21 15.74 3.27
N GLU A 57 5.93 15.56 4.37
CA GLU A 57 5.40 14.97 5.60
C GLU A 57 5.50 16.00 6.73
N ALA A 58 4.37 16.27 7.39
CA ALA A 58 4.35 17.09 8.59
C ALA A 58 5.01 16.33 9.76
N ARG A 59 5.82 17.04 10.54
CA ARG A 59 6.47 16.59 11.77
C ARG A 59 5.98 17.49 12.92
N ASP A 60 6.29 17.15 14.17
CA ASP A 60 5.70 17.77 15.38
C ASP A 60 5.42 19.29 15.28
N ALA A 61 6.41 20.08 14.84
CA ALA A 61 6.24 21.52 14.62
C ALA A 61 6.48 21.97 13.17
N GLY A 62 7.08 21.13 12.33
CA GLY A 62 7.60 21.50 11.01
C GLY A 62 7.14 20.56 9.90
N ALA A 63 7.82 20.59 8.77
CA ALA A 63 7.56 19.68 7.66
C ALA A 63 8.84 19.36 6.90
N GLY A 64 8.93 18.18 6.32
CA GLY A 64 10.11 17.77 5.55
C GLY A 64 9.76 16.98 4.29
N PRO A 65 10.78 16.61 3.50
CA PRO A 65 10.58 15.83 2.29
C PRO A 65 10.03 14.46 2.66
N GLY A 66 8.89 14.09 2.08
CA GLY A 66 8.27 12.78 2.24
C GLY A 66 8.96 11.72 1.39
N TRP A 67 8.72 10.45 1.68
CA TRP A 67 9.35 9.34 0.94
C TRP A 67 9.07 9.40 -0.56
N ARG A 68 7.86 9.85 -0.96
CA ARG A 68 7.47 9.90 -2.37
C ARG A 68 8.25 10.96 -3.15
N LEU A 69 8.75 12.00 -2.49
CA LEU A 69 9.61 12.99 -3.14
C LEU A 69 10.96 12.39 -3.53
N HIS A 70 11.50 11.50 -2.69
CA HIS A 70 12.75 10.78 -2.94
C HIS A 70 12.60 9.80 -4.11
N ALA A 71 11.48 9.08 -4.14
CA ALA A 71 11.18 8.09 -5.19
C ALA A 71 10.71 8.73 -6.52
N TRP A 72 10.39 10.04 -6.55
CA TRP A 72 9.65 10.68 -7.64
C TRP A 72 10.30 10.56 -9.04
N GLU A 73 11.63 10.54 -9.12
CA GLU A 73 12.35 10.49 -10.40
C GLU A 73 12.61 9.07 -10.92
N HIS A 74 12.44 8.04 -10.09
CA HIS A 74 12.91 6.69 -10.39
C HIS A 74 11.84 5.59 -10.17
N ASP A 75 10.72 5.92 -9.53
CA ASP A 75 9.61 4.98 -9.25
C ASP A 75 8.28 5.50 -9.82
N ASP A 76 7.92 4.99 -10.99
CA ASP A 76 6.65 5.30 -11.66
C ASP A 76 5.43 4.88 -10.80
N GLU A 77 5.55 3.83 -9.99
CA GLU A 77 4.47 3.37 -9.11
C GLU A 77 4.24 4.35 -7.94
N ALA A 78 5.32 4.95 -7.42
CA ALA A 78 5.21 6.02 -6.43
C ALA A 78 4.46 7.24 -7.01
N VAL A 79 4.76 7.63 -8.25
CA VAL A 79 4.07 8.73 -8.96
C VAL A 79 2.60 8.40 -9.17
N ILE A 80 2.30 7.20 -9.70
CA ILE A 80 0.93 6.73 -9.94
C ILE A 80 0.11 6.71 -8.64
N ARG A 81 0.67 6.16 -7.55
CA ARG A 81 0.00 6.17 -6.24
C ARG A 81 -0.22 7.57 -5.69
N GLY A 82 0.69 8.51 -5.99
CA GLY A 82 0.51 9.92 -5.66
C GLY A 82 -0.71 10.53 -6.34
N TRP A 83 -0.93 10.23 -7.63
CA TRP A 83 -2.15 10.64 -8.32
C TRP A 83 -3.39 9.99 -7.70
N SER A 84 -3.39 8.68 -7.45
CA SER A 84 -4.53 8.00 -6.81
C SER A 84 -4.88 8.60 -5.45
N ALA A 85 -3.88 8.88 -4.61
CA ALA A 85 -4.08 9.53 -3.31
C ALA A 85 -4.71 10.92 -3.44
N LEU A 86 -4.28 11.71 -4.43
CA LEU A 86 -4.85 13.02 -4.71
C LEU A 86 -6.33 12.94 -5.11
N PHE A 87 -6.67 11.96 -5.94
CA PHE A 87 -8.06 11.70 -6.33
C PHE A 87 -8.90 11.28 -5.13
N ASP A 88 -8.40 10.42 -4.26
CA ASP A 88 -9.11 9.97 -3.06
C ASP A 88 -9.31 11.11 -2.04
N ALA A 89 -8.39 12.09 -2.03
CA ALA A 89 -8.39 13.23 -1.12
C ALA A 89 -9.07 14.50 -1.67
N TRP A 90 -9.86 14.40 -2.76
CA TRP A 90 -10.45 15.57 -3.42
C TRP A 90 -11.30 16.47 -2.48
N THR A 91 -11.96 15.88 -1.49
CA THR A 91 -12.78 16.57 -0.49
C THR A 91 -11.96 17.45 0.45
N LEU A 92 -10.68 17.16 0.64
CA LEU A 92 -9.77 17.94 1.47
C LEU A 92 -9.28 19.21 0.75
N LEU A 93 -9.27 19.19 -0.60
CA LEU A 93 -8.89 20.33 -1.44
C LEU A 93 -10.05 21.28 -1.74
N ALA A 94 -11.29 20.82 -1.59
CA ALA A 94 -12.50 21.63 -1.64
C ALA A 94 -13.18 21.66 -0.25
N PRO A 95 -12.64 22.43 0.71
CA PRO A 95 -13.21 22.47 2.05
C PRO A 95 -14.65 22.99 2.01
N VAL A 96 -15.56 22.27 2.67
CA VAL A 96 -16.94 22.71 2.87
C VAL A 96 -16.93 24.10 3.52
N PRO A 97 -17.66 25.10 2.97
CA PRO A 97 -17.71 26.43 3.54
C PRO A 97 -18.06 26.37 5.05
N PRO A 98 -17.36 27.10 5.94
CA PRO A 98 -17.60 27.01 7.38
C PRO A 98 -19.05 27.28 7.80
N ALA A 99 -19.77 28.10 7.03
CA ALA A 99 -21.20 28.37 7.21
C ALA A 99 -22.11 27.16 6.92
N ALA A 100 -21.65 26.21 6.11
CA ALA A 100 -22.36 25.00 5.70
C ALA A 100 -22.05 23.77 6.58
N LEU A 101 -21.06 23.87 7.48
CA LEU A 101 -20.64 22.78 8.39
C LEU A 101 -21.68 22.42 9.48
N ARG A 102 -22.68 23.26 9.70
CA ARG A 102 -23.75 23.04 10.68
C ARG A 102 -25.12 23.11 10.00
N GLY A 103 -25.46 22.09 9.21
CA GLY A 103 -26.75 22.03 8.53
C GLY A 103 -26.91 20.87 7.56
N VAL A 104 -28.02 20.89 6.83
CA VAL A 104 -28.41 19.89 5.81
C VAL A 104 -27.28 19.65 4.79
N PHE A 105 -26.54 20.71 4.42
CA PHE A 105 -25.42 20.63 3.48
C PHE A 105 -24.34 19.63 3.91
N ALA A 106 -23.90 19.64 5.17
CA ALA A 106 -22.82 18.75 5.64
C ALA A 106 -23.22 17.26 5.52
N VAL A 107 -24.48 16.95 5.82
CA VAL A 107 -25.02 15.58 5.69
C VAL A 107 -25.12 15.19 4.21
N LEU A 108 -25.68 16.07 3.37
CA LEU A 108 -25.77 15.83 1.93
C LEU A 108 -24.40 15.71 1.26
N ALA A 109 -23.41 16.49 1.70
CA ALA A 109 -22.04 16.41 1.21
C ALA A 109 -21.44 15.03 1.50
N GLY A 110 -21.61 14.49 2.71
CA GLY A 110 -21.19 13.13 3.04
C GLY A 110 -21.87 12.07 2.18
N GLN A 111 -23.17 12.22 1.92
CA GLN A 111 -23.90 11.31 1.03
C GLN A 111 -23.48 11.46 -0.44
N ALA A 112 -23.19 12.68 -0.90
CA ALA A 112 -22.71 12.93 -2.26
C ALA A 112 -21.32 12.37 -2.51
N VAL A 113 -20.44 12.38 -1.50
CA VAL A 113 -19.14 11.69 -1.55
C VAL A 113 -19.33 10.19 -1.81
N ASP A 114 -20.30 9.56 -1.15
CA ASP A 114 -20.65 8.15 -1.40
C ASP A 114 -21.20 7.92 -2.83
N GLN A 115 -21.72 8.95 -3.50
CA GLN A 115 -22.22 8.89 -4.88
C GLN A 115 -21.18 9.27 -5.95
N ALA A 116 -20.02 9.80 -5.55
CA ALA A 116 -18.98 10.22 -6.48
C ALA A 116 -18.52 9.09 -7.44
N PRO A 117 -18.34 7.83 -7.00
CA PRO A 117 -17.96 6.74 -7.91
C PRO A 117 -18.97 6.49 -9.03
N GLN A 118 -20.27 6.59 -8.73
CA GLN A 118 -21.32 6.41 -9.73
C GLN A 118 -21.32 7.54 -10.76
N LEU A 119 -21.20 8.79 -10.29
CA LEU A 119 -21.13 9.96 -11.16
C LEU A 119 -19.90 9.91 -12.07
N LEU A 120 -18.73 9.58 -11.52
CA LEU A 120 -17.49 9.46 -12.29
C LEU A 120 -17.56 8.32 -13.31
N SER A 121 -18.18 7.18 -12.95
CA SER A 121 -18.40 6.07 -13.87
C SER A 121 -19.35 6.45 -15.00
N PHE A 122 -20.41 7.22 -14.71
CA PHE A 122 -21.33 7.74 -15.72
C PHE A 122 -20.60 8.66 -16.71
N LEU A 123 -19.85 9.65 -16.21
CA LEU A 123 -19.06 10.53 -17.08
C LEU A 123 -18.04 9.74 -17.93
N HIS A 124 -17.44 8.70 -17.36
CA HIS A 124 -16.50 7.83 -18.07
C HIS A 124 -17.17 7.06 -19.22
N LEU A 125 -18.40 6.60 -19.02
CA LEU A 125 -19.16 5.88 -20.05
C LEU A 125 -19.66 6.79 -21.16
N VAL A 126 -20.02 8.03 -20.85
CA VAL A 126 -20.48 9.01 -21.85
C VAL A 126 -19.32 9.48 -22.74
N ASP A 127 -18.11 9.59 -22.19
CA ASP A 127 -16.90 10.01 -22.91
C ASP A 127 -17.09 11.33 -23.69
N GLY A 128 -17.68 12.31 -23.00
CA GLY A 128 -18.00 13.63 -23.54
C GLY A 128 -18.66 14.55 -22.51
N PRO A 129 -19.00 15.79 -22.90
CA PRO A 129 -19.61 16.76 -21.99
C PRO A 129 -21.03 16.36 -21.61
N VAL A 130 -21.31 16.36 -20.31
CA VAL A 130 -22.62 16.08 -19.72
C VAL A 130 -23.15 17.33 -19.05
N ALA A 131 -24.42 17.67 -19.30
CA ALA A 131 -25.06 18.83 -18.69
C ALA A 131 -25.14 18.68 -17.16
N GLU A 132 -24.86 19.76 -16.42
CA GLU A 132 -24.94 19.77 -14.95
C GLU A 132 -26.36 19.47 -14.45
N SER A 133 -27.40 19.77 -15.25
CA SER A 133 -28.79 19.39 -14.95
C SER A 133 -29.02 17.88 -14.97
N GLU A 134 -28.30 17.15 -15.83
CA GLU A 134 -28.35 15.69 -15.89
C GLU A 134 -27.59 15.07 -14.71
N LEU A 135 -26.43 15.65 -14.36
CA LEU A 135 -25.68 15.25 -13.17
C LEU A 135 -26.43 15.53 -11.87
N LEU A 136 -27.19 16.62 -11.83
CA LEU A 136 -28.08 16.96 -10.71
C LEU A 136 -29.19 15.93 -10.56
N GLU A 137 -29.80 15.50 -11.66
CA GLU A 137 -30.83 14.47 -11.63
C GLU A 137 -30.24 13.12 -11.19
N LEU A 138 -29.05 12.77 -11.69
CA LEU A 138 -28.33 11.56 -11.29
C LEU A 138 -28.04 11.55 -9.78
N LEU A 139 -27.51 12.66 -9.25
CA LEU A 139 -27.23 12.81 -7.82
C LEU A 139 -28.52 12.75 -6.99
N ARG A 140 -29.57 13.46 -7.40
CA ARG A 140 -30.87 13.43 -6.72
C ARG A 140 -31.40 12.00 -6.60
N ARG A 141 -31.39 11.26 -7.72
CA ARG A 141 -31.84 9.88 -7.76
C ARG A 141 -31.04 8.98 -6.83
N GLY A 142 -29.70 9.08 -6.85
CA GLY A 142 -28.84 8.29 -5.96
C GLY A 142 -29.08 8.57 -4.47
N LEU A 143 -29.29 9.85 -4.12
CA LEU A 143 -29.63 10.25 -2.75
C LEU A 143 -31.02 9.73 -2.31
N ASP A 144 -32.00 9.74 -3.21
CA ASP A 144 -33.34 9.22 -2.94
C ASP A 144 -33.36 7.68 -2.81
N GLU A 145 -32.63 6.97 -3.68
CA GLU A 145 -32.47 5.51 -3.63
C GLU A 145 -31.87 5.05 -2.29
N ARG A 146 -30.87 5.77 -1.75
CA ARG A 146 -30.32 5.49 -0.41
C ARG A 146 -31.33 5.74 0.72
N ARG A 147 -32.11 6.82 0.64
CA ARG A 147 -33.14 7.12 1.65
C ARG A 147 -34.22 6.03 1.69
N VAL A 148 -34.64 5.52 0.53
CA VAL A 148 -35.65 4.44 0.43
C VAL A 148 -35.05 3.07 0.77
N GLY A 149 -33.80 2.80 0.36
CA GLY A 149 -33.08 1.54 0.60
C GLY A 149 -32.63 1.33 2.05
N GLY A 150 -32.51 2.40 2.86
CA GLY A 150 -32.13 2.32 4.27
C GLY A 150 -33.10 1.56 5.20
N GLY A 151 -34.28 1.17 4.69
CA GLY A 151 -35.27 0.36 5.44
C GLY A 151 -35.13 -1.16 5.29
N ALA A 152 -34.31 -1.65 4.36
CA ALA A 152 -34.11 -3.09 4.15
C ALA A 152 -32.62 -3.38 3.95
N GLY A 153 -32.02 -4.10 4.90
CA GLY A 153 -30.62 -4.54 4.85
C GLY A 153 -30.35 -5.50 3.68
N GLY A 154 -30.22 -4.97 2.48
CA GLY A 154 -29.52 -5.63 1.37
C GLY A 154 -28.01 -5.41 1.51
N PRO A 155 -27.17 -6.37 1.08
CA PRO A 155 -25.73 -6.21 1.14
C PRO A 155 -25.34 -5.07 0.20
N GLY A 156 -25.09 -3.89 0.77
CA GLY A 156 -24.44 -2.83 0.05
C GLY A 156 -23.11 -3.37 -0.45
N LEU A 157 -22.84 -3.22 -1.75
CA LEU A 157 -21.50 -3.40 -2.28
C LEU A 157 -20.61 -2.42 -1.50
N SER A 158 -19.91 -2.96 -0.51
CA SER A 158 -18.98 -2.21 0.32
C SER A 158 -17.94 -1.62 -0.62
N PRO A 159 -17.69 -0.29 -0.60
CA PRO A 159 -16.64 0.27 -1.41
C PRO A 159 -15.32 -0.38 -1.00
N VAL A 160 -14.44 -0.59 -1.98
CA VAL A 160 -13.08 -1.13 -1.80
C VAL A 160 -12.41 -0.45 -0.59
N PRO A 161 -11.73 -1.20 0.29
CA PRO A 161 -11.42 -0.76 1.66
C PRO A 161 -10.56 0.50 1.79
N HIS A 162 -9.86 0.91 0.73
CA HIS A 162 -9.08 2.15 0.72
C HIS A 162 -9.96 3.41 0.70
N ALA A 163 -11.10 3.40 0.00
CA ALA A 163 -12.07 4.49 0.06
C ALA A 163 -12.86 4.45 1.38
N ALA A 164 -13.17 3.25 1.88
CA ALA A 164 -13.85 3.08 3.16
C ALA A 164 -13.03 3.60 4.34
N SER A 165 -11.70 3.41 4.37
CA SER A 165 -10.85 3.90 5.46
C SER A 165 -10.65 5.42 5.46
N ALA A 166 -10.48 6.04 4.29
CA ALA A 166 -10.41 7.51 4.20
C ALA A 166 -11.74 8.18 4.60
N VAL A 167 -12.87 7.56 4.22
CA VAL A 167 -14.22 8.00 4.62
C VAL A 167 -14.50 7.69 6.09
N SER A 168 -13.98 6.58 6.64
CA SER A 168 -14.17 6.16 8.03
C SER A 168 -13.34 6.98 9.03
N ALA A 169 -12.12 7.40 8.67
CA ALA A 169 -11.28 8.27 9.49
C ALA A 169 -11.89 9.67 9.68
N VAL A 170 -12.70 10.14 8.73
CA VAL A 170 -13.49 11.37 8.84
C VAL A 170 -14.81 11.15 9.62
N ARG A 171 -15.36 9.92 9.63
CA ARG A 171 -16.68 9.56 10.18
C ARG A 171 -16.74 9.29 11.68
N GLY A 172 -15.70 9.63 12.45
CA GLY A 172 -15.57 9.35 13.90
C GLY A 172 -16.92 9.18 14.59
N THR A 173 -17.26 7.94 14.95
CA THR A 173 -18.53 7.40 15.50
C THR A 173 -19.71 8.38 15.65
N CYS A 174 -20.08 9.05 14.56
CA CYS A 174 -21.25 9.92 14.52
C CYS A 174 -22.37 9.11 13.89
N ARG A 175 -23.41 8.81 14.68
CA ARG A 175 -24.70 8.35 14.16
C ARG A 175 -25.12 9.33 13.06
N GLU A 176 -25.26 8.86 11.82
CA GLU A 176 -25.64 9.71 10.69
C GLU A 176 -26.92 10.48 11.07
N PRO A 177 -26.93 11.83 11.01
CA PRO A 177 -28.14 12.59 11.23
C PRO A 177 -29.15 12.21 10.16
N GLN A 178 -30.21 11.52 10.55
CA GLN A 178 -31.26 11.11 9.64
C GLN A 178 -32.09 12.36 9.31
N ILE A 179 -32.01 12.82 8.06
CA ILE A 179 -32.85 13.93 7.60
C ILE A 179 -34.23 13.36 7.26
N ASP A 180 -35.19 13.57 8.15
CA ASP A 180 -36.57 13.11 7.96
C ASP A 180 -37.33 13.91 6.88
N THR A 181 -36.78 15.03 6.41
CA THR A 181 -37.36 15.90 5.37
C THR A 181 -36.59 15.76 4.05
N PRO A 182 -37.26 15.64 2.88
CA PRO A 182 -36.56 15.65 1.60
C PRO A 182 -35.75 16.96 1.43
N PRO A 183 -34.49 16.90 1.00
CA PRO A 183 -33.65 18.08 0.84
C PRO A 183 -34.25 18.99 -0.24
N ALA A 184 -34.08 20.30 -0.09
CA ALA A 184 -34.53 21.22 -1.11
C ALA A 184 -33.70 21.01 -2.40
N PRO A 185 -34.29 21.17 -3.60
CA PRO A 185 -33.55 21.06 -4.85
C PRO A 185 -32.31 21.97 -4.90
N SER A 186 -32.38 23.14 -4.25
CA SER A 186 -31.25 24.06 -4.11
C SER A 186 -30.10 23.51 -3.28
N ASP A 187 -30.38 22.69 -2.26
CA ASP A 187 -29.36 22.10 -1.41
C ASP A 187 -28.58 21.02 -2.17
N VAL A 188 -29.29 20.20 -2.96
CA VAL A 188 -28.68 19.19 -3.82
C VAL A 188 -27.83 19.84 -4.92
N ALA A 189 -28.32 20.93 -5.52
CA ALA A 189 -27.56 21.71 -6.50
C ALA A 189 -26.28 22.31 -5.91
N ALA A 190 -26.34 22.87 -4.70
CA ALA A 190 -25.16 23.41 -4.03
C ALA A 190 -24.12 22.32 -3.72
N VAL A 191 -24.57 21.12 -3.34
CA VAL A 191 -23.67 19.99 -3.07
C VAL A 191 -23.06 19.44 -4.36
N LEU A 192 -23.83 19.38 -5.46
CA LEU A 192 -23.29 19.03 -6.77
C LEU A 192 -22.19 20.02 -7.18
N ASP A 193 -22.46 21.31 -7.08
CA ASP A 193 -21.50 22.36 -7.44
C ASP A 193 -20.18 22.21 -6.66
N TRP A 194 -20.29 22.02 -5.34
CA TRP A 194 -19.14 21.72 -4.47
C TRP A 194 -18.38 20.46 -4.89
N MET A 195 -19.09 19.37 -5.21
CA MET A 195 -18.48 18.12 -5.65
C MET A 195 -17.75 18.28 -6.99
N LEU A 196 -18.37 18.96 -7.96
CA LEU A 196 -17.75 19.23 -9.26
C LEU A 196 -16.53 20.13 -9.13
N ASP A 197 -16.56 21.14 -8.26
CA ASP A 197 -15.41 22.00 -7.97
C ASP A 197 -14.25 21.24 -7.35
N GLY A 198 -14.54 20.34 -6.40
CA GLY A 198 -13.51 19.50 -5.78
C GLY A 198 -12.87 18.51 -6.76
N LEU A 199 -13.69 17.86 -7.59
CA LEU A 199 -13.21 16.99 -8.65
C LEU A 199 -12.41 17.77 -9.71
N ALA A 200 -12.83 18.99 -10.06
CA ALA A 200 -12.07 19.87 -10.95
C ALA A 200 -10.74 20.32 -10.30
N ALA A 201 -10.71 20.54 -8.99
CA ALA A 201 -9.51 20.96 -8.26
C ALA A 201 -8.40 19.91 -8.27
N VAL A 202 -8.76 18.62 -8.34
CA VAL A 202 -7.84 17.49 -8.53
C VAL A 202 -7.66 17.11 -10.01
N GLY A 203 -8.21 17.89 -10.94
CA GLY A 203 -8.08 17.67 -12.37
C GLY A 203 -8.84 16.44 -12.87
N ALA A 204 -9.80 15.90 -12.12
CA ALA A 204 -10.63 14.78 -12.55
C ALA A 204 -11.52 15.16 -13.74
N LEU A 205 -12.06 16.37 -13.73
CA LEU A 205 -12.98 16.86 -14.74
C LEU A 205 -12.71 18.32 -15.08
N THR A 206 -13.30 18.76 -16.18
CA THR A 206 -13.38 20.17 -16.57
C THR A 206 -14.84 20.59 -16.66
N ARG A 207 -15.14 21.83 -16.24
CA ARG A 207 -16.47 22.43 -16.34
C ARG A 207 -16.47 23.49 -17.45
N ARG A 208 -17.41 23.41 -18.39
CA ARG A 208 -17.59 24.37 -19.49
C ARG A 208 -19.07 24.47 -19.84
N ASN A 209 -19.61 25.69 -19.92
CA ASN A 209 -20.99 25.95 -20.38
C ASN A 209 -22.06 25.12 -19.64
N ASP A 210 -22.05 25.11 -18.30
CA ASP A 210 -22.96 24.32 -17.46
C ASP A 210 -22.93 22.82 -17.78
N ALA A 211 -21.77 22.32 -18.22
CA ALA A 211 -21.51 20.91 -18.45
C ALA A 211 -20.16 20.51 -17.86
N ALA A 212 -20.06 19.26 -17.42
CA ALA A 212 -18.83 18.64 -16.95
C ALA A 212 -18.40 17.50 -17.85
N GLU A 213 -17.09 17.38 -18.05
CA GLU A 213 -16.46 16.35 -18.89
C GLU A 213 -15.23 15.83 -18.13
N LEU A 214 -15.04 14.51 -18.09
CA LEU A 214 -13.82 13.96 -17.50
C LEU A 214 -12.60 14.44 -18.28
N SER A 215 -11.54 14.76 -17.55
CA SER A 215 -10.24 14.98 -18.19
C SER A 215 -9.62 13.62 -18.57
N PRO A 216 -8.58 13.59 -19.43
CA PRO A 216 -7.81 12.37 -19.66
C PRO A 216 -7.30 11.71 -18.37
N LEU A 217 -6.95 12.53 -17.37
CA LEU A 217 -6.52 12.06 -16.05
C LEU A 217 -7.70 11.48 -15.26
N GLY A 218 -8.90 12.07 -15.37
CA GLY A 218 -10.12 11.52 -14.78
C GLY A 218 -10.50 10.16 -15.37
N HIS A 219 -10.41 10.00 -16.70
CA HIS A 219 -10.63 8.70 -17.33
C HIS A 219 -9.63 7.65 -16.86
N TRP A 220 -8.36 8.03 -16.70
CA TRP A 220 -7.36 7.16 -16.11
C TRP A 220 -7.71 6.78 -14.67
N ALA A 221 -8.08 7.74 -13.83
CA ALA A 221 -8.38 7.49 -12.42
C ALA A 221 -9.59 6.55 -12.25
N VAL A 222 -10.66 6.76 -13.04
CA VAL A 222 -11.81 5.86 -13.05
C VAL A 222 -11.40 4.45 -13.47
N ARG A 223 -10.59 4.32 -14.52
CA ARG A 223 -10.09 3.02 -14.98
C ARG A 223 -9.22 2.34 -13.92
N ALA A 224 -8.29 3.06 -13.30
CA ALA A 224 -7.44 2.54 -12.24
C ALA A 224 -8.27 2.02 -11.04
N LYS A 225 -9.32 2.74 -10.66
CA LYS A 225 -10.25 2.31 -9.60
C LYS A 225 -11.08 1.10 -10.02
N LEU A 226 -11.56 1.06 -11.27
CA LEU A 226 -12.26 -0.11 -11.80
C LEU A 226 -11.33 -1.34 -11.88
N GLU A 227 -10.08 -1.15 -12.27
CA GLU A 227 -9.07 -2.22 -12.29
C GLU A 227 -8.75 -2.72 -10.88
N GLU A 228 -8.68 -1.83 -9.88
CA GLU A 228 -8.54 -2.20 -8.46
C GLU A 228 -9.73 -3.04 -8.00
N ILE A 229 -10.97 -2.59 -8.26
CA ILE A 229 -12.21 -3.32 -7.97
C ILE A 229 -12.22 -4.68 -8.67
N CYS A 230 -11.87 -4.71 -9.96
CA CYS A 230 -11.82 -5.94 -10.73
C CYS A 230 -10.71 -6.88 -10.25
N THR A 231 -9.55 -6.37 -9.86
CA THR A 231 -8.45 -7.18 -9.31
C THR A 231 -8.87 -7.85 -8.01
N VAL A 232 -9.54 -7.10 -7.13
CA VAL A 232 -10.15 -7.64 -5.90
C VAL A 232 -11.27 -8.63 -6.24
N ALA A 233 -12.07 -8.40 -7.28
CA ALA A 233 -13.11 -9.33 -7.69
C ALA A 233 -12.60 -10.58 -8.45
N GLN A 234 -11.34 -10.58 -8.91
CA GLN A 234 -10.77 -11.57 -9.83
C GLN A 234 -9.65 -12.43 -9.22
N THR A 235 -9.44 -12.47 -7.90
CA THR A 235 -8.63 -13.56 -7.34
C THR A 235 -9.32 -14.87 -7.69
N ALA A 236 -8.80 -15.59 -8.69
CA ALA A 236 -9.44 -16.78 -9.25
C ALA A 236 -9.64 -17.87 -8.20
N ALA A 237 -8.91 -17.77 -7.08
CA ALA A 237 -8.96 -18.70 -5.97
C ALA A 237 -9.67 -18.17 -4.70
N GLY A 238 -10.02 -16.89 -4.64
CA GLY A 238 -10.90 -16.35 -3.58
C GLY A 238 -10.29 -16.24 -2.19
N HIS A 239 -8.97 -16.02 -2.05
CA HIS A 239 -8.31 -16.01 -0.74
C HIS A 239 -8.45 -14.69 0.03
N ILE A 240 -9.16 -13.71 -0.51
CA ILE A 240 -9.27 -12.36 0.06
C ILE A 240 -9.84 -12.36 1.47
N GLU A 241 -10.72 -13.31 1.82
CA GLU A 241 -11.31 -13.39 3.16
C GLU A 241 -10.44 -14.20 4.15
N GLN A 242 -9.37 -14.84 3.66
CA GLN A 242 -8.55 -15.75 4.46
C GLN A 242 -7.53 -15.00 5.32
N SER A 243 -7.00 -15.69 6.32
CA SER A 243 -5.83 -15.23 7.08
C SER A 243 -4.58 -15.15 6.18
N ALA A 244 -3.54 -14.44 6.65
CA ALA A 244 -2.26 -14.36 5.95
C ALA A 244 -1.65 -15.76 5.75
N PHE A 245 -1.67 -16.59 6.80
CA PHE A 245 -1.14 -17.94 6.75
C PHE A 245 -1.85 -18.81 5.71
N GLU A 246 -3.19 -18.78 5.66
CA GLU A 246 -3.97 -19.56 4.69
C GLU A 246 -3.74 -19.08 3.25
N LEU A 247 -3.69 -17.76 3.02
CA LEU A 247 -3.34 -17.19 1.72
C LEU A 247 -1.96 -17.69 1.25
N LEU A 248 -0.95 -17.54 2.10
CA LEU A 248 0.45 -17.84 1.76
C LEU A 248 0.63 -19.33 1.47
N ASN A 249 0.01 -20.21 2.26
CA ASN A 249 -0.01 -21.65 1.99
C ASN A 249 -0.70 -21.98 0.69
N ALA A 250 -1.85 -21.36 0.39
CA ALA A 250 -2.53 -21.60 -0.87
C ALA A 250 -1.71 -21.14 -2.08
N CYS A 251 -0.88 -20.10 -1.90
CA CYS A 251 0.03 -19.59 -2.92
C CYS A 251 1.35 -20.37 -3.03
N ALA A 252 1.61 -21.37 -2.18
CA ALA A 252 2.86 -22.15 -2.21
C ALA A 252 3.10 -22.83 -3.56
N ASP A 253 2.03 -23.33 -4.19
CA ASP A 253 2.08 -24.02 -5.48
C ASP A 253 1.96 -23.07 -6.69
N TYR A 254 1.87 -21.75 -6.44
CA TYR A 254 1.61 -20.79 -7.51
C TYR A 254 2.92 -20.36 -8.17
N SER A 255 2.86 -20.06 -9.47
CA SER A 255 3.95 -19.32 -10.09
C SER A 255 4.03 -17.88 -9.54
N PRO A 256 5.20 -17.22 -9.57
CA PRO A 256 5.40 -15.93 -8.91
C PRO A 256 4.43 -14.81 -9.33
N GLY A 257 4.02 -14.79 -10.61
CA GLY A 257 3.08 -13.78 -11.12
C GLY A 257 1.69 -13.89 -10.49
N PRO A 258 1.01 -15.06 -10.62
CA PRO A 258 -0.25 -15.34 -9.93
C PRO A 258 -0.19 -15.14 -8.41
N ALA A 259 0.86 -15.61 -7.74
CA ALA A 259 1.02 -15.41 -6.30
C ALA A 259 1.03 -13.91 -5.93
N ARG A 260 1.80 -13.09 -6.67
CA ARG A 260 1.82 -11.62 -6.48
C ARG A 260 0.48 -10.96 -6.75
N ALA A 261 -0.34 -11.50 -7.66
CA ALA A 261 -1.69 -10.98 -7.87
C ALA A 261 -2.60 -11.25 -6.66
N GLU A 262 -2.55 -12.45 -6.09
CA GLU A 262 -3.26 -12.81 -4.87
C GLU A 262 -2.82 -11.97 -3.67
N TYR A 263 -1.50 -11.75 -3.49
CA TYR A 263 -0.98 -10.88 -2.43
C TYR A 263 -1.50 -9.44 -2.56
N ARG A 264 -1.49 -8.88 -3.78
CA ARG A 264 -2.00 -7.53 -4.03
C ARG A 264 -3.47 -7.41 -3.65
N ALA A 265 -4.30 -8.36 -4.07
CA ALA A 265 -5.72 -8.35 -3.77
C ALA A 265 -5.99 -8.52 -2.27
N TRP A 266 -5.27 -9.44 -1.60
CA TRP A 266 -5.42 -9.70 -0.17
C TRP A 266 -5.00 -8.49 0.69
N VAL A 267 -3.88 -7.83 0.34
CA VAL A 267 -3.41 -6.61 1.01
C VAL A 267 -4.39 -5.46 0.78
N ALA A 268 -4.87 -5.27 -0.45
CA ALA A 268 -5.81 -4.21 -0.80
C ALA A 268 -7.18 -4.35 -0.11
N ALA A 269 -7.53 -5.58 0.30
CA ALA A 269 -8.81 -5.89 0.94
C ALA A 269 -8.89 -5.52 2.43
N ARG A 270 -7.82 -5.01 3.05
CA ARG A 270 -7.79 -4.73 4.50
C ARG A 270 -6.91 -3.53 4.87
N PRO A 271 -7.04 -2.97 6.10
CA PRO A 271 -6.13 -1.92 6.58
C PRO A 271 -4.66 -2.35 6.52
N ALA A 272 -3.77 -1.45 6.09
CA ALA A 272 -2.38 -1.78 5.80
C ALA A 272 -1.60 -2.22 7.05
N ASP A 273 -1.84 -1.60 8.19
CA ASP A 273 -1.27 -1.97 9.49
C ASP A 273 -1.65 -3.41 9.87
N ARG A 274 -2.92 -3.76 9.70
CA ARG A 274 -3.43 -5.11 9.94
C ARG A 274 -2.84 -6.14 8.97
N ALA A 275 -2.78 -5.82 7.68
CA ALA A 275 -2.18 -6.69 6.66
C ALA A 275 -0.72 -7.02 7.00
N VAL A 276 0.07 -5.99 7.31
CA VAL A 276 1.48 -6.12 7.66
C VAL A 276 1.66 -6.94 8.94
N ALA A 277 0.86 -6.69 9.97
CA ALA A 277 0.92 -7.44 11.22
C ALA A 277 0.60 -8.93 11.01
N GLU A 278 -0.45 -9.26 10.27
CA GLU A 278 -0.82 -10.64 9.95
C GLU A 278 0.26 -11.36 9.11
N LEU A 279 0.90 -10.67 8.16
CA LEU A 279 2.00 -11.24 7.36
C LEU A 279 3.25 -11.52 8.22
N LEU A 280 3.60 -10.61 9.13
CA LEU A 280 4.74 -10.82 10.04
C LEU A 280 4.47 -11.93 11.04
N ASP A 281 3.25 -12.03 11.57
CA ASP A 281 2.83 -13.14 12.43
C ASP A 281 2.94 -14.50 11.70
N ALA A 282 2.45 -14.57 10.45
CA ALA A 282 2.62 -15.77 9.62
C ALA A 282 4.10 -16.10 9.37
N ALA A 283 4.96 -15.09 9.20
CA ALA A 283 6.40 -15.28 9.01
C ALA A 283 7.12 -15.79 10.26
N GLN A 284 6.61 -15.49 11.46
CA GLN A 284 7.20 -15.97 12.72
C GLN A 284 6.93 -17.46 12.97
N GLY A 285 5.98 -18.06 12.25
CA GLY A 285 5.66 -19.48 12.34
C GLY A 285 6.81 -20.41 11.95
N ASP A 286 6.60 -21.71 12.12
CA ASP A 286 7.65 -22.72 11.89
C ASP A 286 7.90 -23.06 10.41
N ASP A 287 7.00 -22.67 9.52
CA ASP A 287 7.08 -22.99 8.09
C ASP A 287 8.01 -22.01 7.35
N ALA A 288 9.13 -22.55 6.87
CA ALA A 288 10.17 -21.78 6.18
C ALA A 288 9.69 -21.22 4.83
N LEU A 289 8.82 -21.94 4.10
CA LEU A 289 8.29 -21.46 2.83
C LEU A 289 7.33 -20.29 3.07
N VAL A 290 6.40 -20.44 4.02
CA VAL A 290 5.45 -19.38 4.38
C VAL A 290 6.17 -18.11 4.79
N ARG A 291 7.26 -18.22 5.55
CA ARG A 291 8.11 -17.09 5.94
C ARG A 291 8.71 -16.35 4.75
N GLY A 292 9.27 -17.07 3.78
CA GLY A 292 9.76 -16.47 2.54
C GLY A 292 8.65 -15.78 1.75
N LEU A 293 7.50 -16.43 1.59
CA LEU A 293 6.34 -15.89 0.87
C LEU A 293 5.74 -14.66 1.58
N ALA A 294 5.74 -14.63 2.92
CA ALA A 294 5.29 -13.48 3.69
C ALA A 294 6.13 -12.23 3.35
N PHE A 295 7.45 -12.38 3.19
CA PHE A 295 8.32 -11.28 2.78
C PHE A 295 8.16 -10.90 1.30
N GLU A 296 7.76 -11.80 0.41
CA GLU A 296 7.29 -11.43 -0.95
C GLU A 296 6.00 -10.61 -0.88
N ALA A 297 5.04 -10.98 -0.03
CA ALA A 297 3.81 -10.22 0.17
C ALA A 297 4.07 -8.85 0.83
N LEU A 298 5.04 -8.74 1.76
CA LEU A 298 5.47 -7.47 2.34
C LEU A 298 6.12 -6.55 1.30
N ARG A 299 6.84 -7.08 0.29
CA ARG A 299 7.33 -6.28 -0.85
C ARG A 299 6.19 -5.69 -1.66
N VAL A 300 5.12 -6.46 -1.84
CA VAL A 300 3.89 -5.98 -2.48
C VAL A 300 3.21 -4.89 -1.66
N ALA A 301 3.16 -5.03 -0.34
CA ALA A 301 2.61 -4.00 0.55
C ALA A 301 3.42 -2.68 0.49
N GLY A 302 4.74 -2.77 0.35
CA GLY A 302 5.61 -1.62 0.11
C GLY A 302 5.80 -0.71 1.34
N GLY A 303 5.77 0.61 1.12
CA GLY A 303 6.08 1.63 2.15
C GLY A 303 5.40 1.46 3.51
N PRO A 304 4.09 1.16 3.60
CA PRO A 304 3.41 0.91 4.87
C PRO A 304 4.04 -0.19 5.74
N ALA A 305 4.79 -1.14 5.16
CA ALA A 305 5.44 -2.21 5.90
C ALA A 305 6.76 -1.79 6.57
N GLU A 306 7.36 -0.66 6.15
CA GLU A 306 8.76 -0.36 6.47
C GLU A 306 9.06 -0.29 7.96
N GLN A 307 8.21 0.40 8.74
CA GLN A 307 8.41 0.54 10.17
C GLN A 307 8.34 -0.81 10.89
N ALA A 308 7.38 -1.67 10.50
CA ALA A 308 7.20 -2.98 11.10
C ALA A 308 8.34 -3.94 10.71
N VAL A 309 8.79 -3.91 9.44
CA VAL A 309 9.95 -4.70 8.99
C VAL A 309 11.22 -4.27 9.70
N ARG A 310 11.41 -2.96 9.94
CA ARG A 310 12.55 -2.46 10.72
C ARG A 310 12.54 -2.98 12.16
N ALA A 311 11.38 -3.08 12.79
CA ALA A 311 11.24 -3.69 14.11
C ALA A 311 11.52 -5.21 14.08
N ALA A 312 11.14 -5.90 13.01
CA ALA A 312 11.38 -7.34 12.83
C ALA A 312 12.87 -7.72 12.69
N VAL A 313 13.78 -6.75 12.50
CA VAL A 313 15.24 -7.00 12.50
C VAL A 313 15.75 -7.53 13.85
N ASP A 314 15.07 -7.19 14.94
CA ASP A 314 15.41 -7.65 16.29
C ASP A 314 14.92 -9.08 16.56
N GLU A 315 14.04 -9.63 15.71
CA GLU A 315 13.55 -11.00 15.81
C GLU A 315 14.50 -11.96 15.07
N PRO A 316 15.22 -12.88 15.76
CA PRO A 316 16.26 -13.70 15.13
C PRO A 316 15.76 -14.51 13.92
N VAL A 317 14.51 -14.95 13.99
CA VAL A 317 13.84 -15.79 13.01
C VAL A 317 13.41 -15.03 11.75
N LEU A 318 13.25 -13.70 11.83
CA LEU A 318 12.86 -12.83 10.71
C LEU A 318 14.02 -11.97 10.20
N ARG A 319 15.05 -11.78 11.03
CA ARG A 319 16.15 -10.85 10.80
C ARG A 319 16.77 -10.95 9.40
N PRO A 320 17.15 -12.12 8.87
CA PRO A 320 17.76 -12.18 7.53
C PRO A 320 16.81 -11.68 6.43
N TYR A 321 15.52 -11.99 6.53
CA TYR A 321 14.52 -11.53 5.57
C TYR A 321 14.26 -10.02 5.68
N ALA A 322 14.18 -9.50 6.91
CA ALA A 322 14.00 -8.07 7.16
C ALA A 322 15.18 -7.23 6.64
N LEU A 323 16.41 -7.71 6.82
CA LEU A 323 17.60 -7.06 6.29
C LEU A 323 17.59 -6.98 4.76
N LEU A 324 17.22 -8.09 4.08
CA LEU A 324 17.10 -8.11 2.63
C LEU A 324 15.99 -7.17 2.12
N TRP A 325 14.83 -7.19 2.78
CA TRP A 325 13.71 -6.33 2.42
C TRP A 325 14.08 -4.84 2.53
N LEU A 326 14.80 -4.45 3.59
CA LEU A 326 15.26 -3.07 3.79
C LEU A 326 16.34 -2.67 2.77
N ALA A 327 17.25 -3.60 2.44
CA ALA A 327 18.32 -3.36 1.48
C ALA A 327 17.79 -3.06 0.07
N GLU A 328 16.78 -3.83 -0.38
CA GLU A 328 16.14 -3.64 -1.69
C GLU A 328 15.48 -2.26 -1.85
N ARG A 329 15.14 -1.60 -0.74
CA ARG A 329 14.51 -0.26 -0.72
C ARG A 329 15.52 0.86 -0.52
N SER A 330 16.79 0.56 -0.29
CA SER A 330 17.83 1.56 -0.16
C SER A 330 18.28 2.05 -1.54
N ASP A 331 18.43 3.37 -1.69
CA ASP A 331 18.89 4.01 -2.94
C ASP A 331 20.38 3.72 -3.24
N GLU A 332 21.09 3.08 -2.31
CA GLU A 332 22.54 2.87 -2.38
C GLU A 332 22.96 1.65 -3.22
N GLY A 333 22.01 0.90 -3.80
CA GLY A 333 22.32 -0.26 -4.65
C GLY A 333 23.06 -1.36 -3.89
N VAL A 334 22.74 -1.53 -2.61
CA VAL A 334 23.42 -2.44 -1.69
C VAL A 334 23.15 -3.89 -2.07
N ALA A 335 24.20 -4.71 -2.22
CA ALA A 335 24.01 -6.11 -2.53
C ALA A 335 23.55 -6.90 -1.28
N PRO A 336 22.79 -8.00 -1.44
CA PRO A 336 22.44 -8.91 -0.34
C PRO A 336 23.63 -9.34 0.53
N ALA A 337 24.80 -9.53 -0.10
CA ALA A 337 26.03 -9.94 0.57
C ALA A 337 26.62 -8.84 1.48
N ASP A 338 26.27 -7.58 1.26
CA ASP A 338 26.78 -6.44 2.04
C ASP A 338 25.94 -6.20 3.30
N VAL A 339 24.67 -6.64 3.31
CA VAL A 339 23.75 -6.47 4.45
C VAL A 339 23.66 -7.69 5.36
N LEU A 340 23.90 -8.90 4.85
CA LEU A 340 23.83 -10.11 5.65
C LEU A 340 25.18 -10.41 6.31
N GLY A 341 25.18 -10.51 7.65
CA GLY A 341 26.30 -11.10 8.37
C GLY A 341 26.48 -12.58 8.01
N ALA A 342 27.65 -13.13 8.36
CA ALA A 342 27.92 -14.56 8.11
C ALA A 342 26.92 -15.50 8.80
N ASP A 343 26.42 -15.09 9.97
CA ASP A 343 25.43 -15.86 10.73
C ASP A 343 24.04 -15.72 10.12
N ASP A 344 23.64 -14.52 9.68
CA ASP A 344 22.37 -14.28 8.99
C ASP A 344 22.31 -15.08 7.68
N ALA A 345 23.39 -15.06 6.90
CA ALA A 345 23.49 -15.82 5.66
C ALA A 345 23.44 -17.34 5.89
N ALA A 346 24.08 -17.84 6.96
CA ALA A 346 24.03 -19.25 7.32
C ALA A 346 22.63 -19.66 7.81
N TRP A 347 21.97 -18.80 8.58
CA TRP A 347 20.60 -19.01 9.05
C TRP A 347 19.63 -19.09 7.85
N LEU A 348 19.68 -18.10 6.95
CA LEU A 348 18.84 -18.05 5.74
C LEU A 348 19.09 -19.23 4.80
N TRP A 349 20.35 -19.67 4.67
CA TRP A 349 20.68 -20.85 3.88
C TRP A 349 20.01 -22.12 4.43
N VAL A 350 20.00 -22.30 5.77
CA VAL A 350 19.31 -23.44 6.39
C VAL A 350 17.80 -23.33 6.19
N ASP A 351 17.23 -22.14 6.38
CA ASP A 351 15.79 -21.92 6.26
C ASP A 351 15.29 -22.19 4.83
N THR A 352 16.02 -21.68 3.82
CA THR A 352 15.72 -21.96 2.40
C THR A 352 15.77 -23.47 2.11
N ALA A 353 16.74 -24.19 2.68
CA ALA A 353 16.82 -25.64 2.54
C ALA A 353 15.68 -26.37 3.26
N ALA A 354 15.20 -25.83 4.39
CA ALA A 354 14.05 -26.37 5.11
C ALA A 354 12.77 -26.21 4.27
N ALA A 355 12.60 -25.07 3.59
CA ALA A 355 11.48 -24.86 2.66
C ALA A 355 11.50 -25.89 1.51
N VAL A 356 12.67 -26.14 0.92
CA VAL A 356 12.84 -27.19 -0.12
C VAL A 356 12.52 -28.58 0.42
N LEU A 357 12.92 -28.88 1.67
CA LEU A 357 12.67 -30.19 2.27
C LEU A 357 11.18 -30.45 2.51
N ASP A 358 10.42 -29.42 2.90
CA ASP A 358 9.01 -29.57 3.29
C ASP A 358 8.06 -29.43 2.10
N HIS A 359 8.41 -28.60 1.11
CA HIS A 359 7.50 -28.22 0.01
C HIS A 359 8.07 -28.44 -1.39
N GLY A 360 9.35 -28.78 -1.53
CA GLY A 360 10.04 -28.88 -2.81
C GLY A 360 10.55 -30.28 -3.15
N GLU A 361 11.21 -30.38 -4.30
CA GLU A 361 11.95 -31.58 -4.69
C GLU A 361 13.29 -31.63 -3.95
N THR A 362 13.54 -32.71 -3.21
CA THR A 362 14.72 -32.81 -2.33
C THR A 362 16.03 -32.78 -3.12
N GLU A 363 16.01 -33.13 -4.41
CA GLU A 363 17.13 -33.05 -5.35
C GLU A 363 17.66 -31.61 -5.50
N LEU A 364 16.81 -30.59 -5.32
CA LEU A 364 17.21 -29.17 -5.38
C LEU A 364 18.20 -28.79 -4.27
N LEU A 365 18.28 -29.58 -3.18
CA LEU A 365 19.27 -29.38 -2.13
C LEU A 365 20.72 -29.50 -2.64
N VAL A 366 20.97 -30.26 -3.71
CA VAL A 366 22.32 -30.36 -4.30
C VAL A 366 22.74 -29.02 -4.88
N GLY A 367 21.91 -28.41 -5.73
CA GLY A 367 22.17 -27.09 -6.29
C GLY A 367 22.28 -26.00 -5.22
N HIS A 368 21.47 -26.11 -4.15
CA HIS A 368 21.52 -25.19 -3.01
C HIS A 368 22.83 -25.27 -2.22
N VAL A 369 23.42 -26.46 -2.07
CA VAL A 369 24.76 -26.64 -1.48
C VAL A 369 25.83 -26.08 -2.41
N GLU A 370 25.79 -26.42 -3.69
CA GLU A 370 26.79 -26.00 -4.68
C GLU A 370 26.86 -24.48 -4.78
N GLY A 371 25.70 -23.81 -4.90
CA GLY A 371 25.61 -22.35 -5.04
C GLY A 371 26.14 -21.57 -3.83
N ALA A 372 25.99 -22.10 -2.62
CA ALA A 372 26.40 -21.41 -1.39
C ALA A 372 27.80 -21.80 -0.88
N SER A 373 28.34 -22.95 -1.31
CA SER A 373 29.59 -23.49 -0.76
C SER A 373 30.83 -22.70 -1.14
N ALA A 374 30.80 -21.96 -2.27
CA ALA A 374 31.99 -21.36 -2.88
C ALA A 374 33.17 -22.35 -3.02
N GLY A 375 32.88 -23.63 -3.25
CA GLY A 375 33.87 -24.71 -3.33
C GLY A 375 34.32 -25.28 -1.98
N ASP A 376 33.81 -24.79 -0.85
CA ASP A 376 34.09 -25.31 0.50
C ASP A 376 32.79 -25.69 1.25
N PRO A 377 32.19 -26.84 0.90
CA PRO A 377 30.96 -27.32 1.54
C PRO A 377 31.16 -27.66 3.03
N VAL A 378 32.39 -27.97 3.47
CA VAL A 378 32.67 -28.28 4.88
C VAL A 378 32.51 -27.04 5.74
N ARG A 379 33.02 -25.90 5.28
CA ARG A 379 32.84 -24.61 5.96
C ARG A 379 31.37 -24.19 5.98
N LEU A 380 30.63 -24.41 4.90
CA LEU A 380 29.19 -24.15 4.85
C LEU A 380 28.45 -24.96 5.91
N PHE A 381 28.67 -26.28 5.99
CA PHE A 381 28.02 -27.14 6.98
C PHE A 381 28.42 -26.79 8.42
N ALA A 382 29.66 -26.37 8.64
CA ALA A 382 30.10 -25.91 9.95
C ALA A 382 29.35 -24.64 10.39
N ARG A 383 29.09 -23.70 9.48
CA ARG A 383 28.30 -22.49 9.74
C ARG A 383 26.82 -22.80 9.94
N ALA A 384 26.24 -23.65 9.10
CA ALA A 384 24.86 -24.11 9.23
C ALA A 384 24.58 -24.77 10.59
N ARG A 385 25.56 -25.50 11.14
CA ARG A 385 25.47 -26.06 12.50
C ARG A 385 25.50 -24.98 13.59
N GLN A 386 26.26 -23.91 13.39
CA GLN A 386 26.49 -22.85 14.38
C GLN A 386 25.42 -21.76 14.35
N SER A 387 24.58 -21.71 13.31
CA SER A 387 23.56 -20.68 13.14
C SER A 387 22.44 -20.70 14.18
N GLY A 388 22.31 -21.79 14.96
CA GLY A 388 21.22 -21.96 15.93
C GLY A 388 19.85 -22.22 15.29
N HIS A 389 19.78 -22.46 13.98
CA HIS A 389 18.53 -22.71 13.27
C HIS A 389 17.90 -24.06 13.69
N PRO A 390 16.61 -24.13 14.06
CA PRO A 390 15.97 -25.34 14.58
C PRO A 390 16.00 -26.52 13.58
N ARG A 391 15.89 -26.23 12.29
CA ARG A 391 15.94 -27.22 11.20
C ARG A 391 17.35 -27.61 10.72
N ALA A 392 18.42 -27.09 11.30
CA ALA A 392 19.79 -27.31 10.81
C ALA A 392 20.16 -28.80 10.73
N ALA A 393 19.81 -29.58 11.74
CA ALA A 393 20.12 -31.01 11.76
C ALA A 393 19.36 -31.80 10.69
N SER A 394 18.07 -31.50 10.50
CA SER A 394 17.20 -32.13 9.50
C SER A 394 17.70 -31.83 8.09
N VAL A 395 18.03 -30.57 7.80
CA VAL A 395 18.59 -30.14 6.51
C VAL A 395 19.91 -30.84 6.22
N LEU A 396 20.86 -30.84 7.16
CA LEU A 396 22.16 -31.50 6.96
C LEU A 396 22.02 -33.02 6.77
N THR A 397 21.02 -33.64 7.41
CA THR A 397 20.70 -35.05 7.22
C THR A 397 20.18 -35.31 5.81
N ALA A 398 19.23 -34.51 5.33
CA ALA A 398 18.67 -34.60 3.98
C ALA A 398 19.74 -34.37 2.89
N VAL A 399 20.59 -33.35 3.06
CA VAL A 399 21.74 -33.12 2.18
C VAL A 399 22.64 -34.36 2.14
N SER A 400 22.89 -35.01 3.28
CA SER A 400 23.74 -36.20 3.34
C SER A 400 23.16 -37.43 2.64
N SER A 401 21.84 -37.48 2.39
CA SER A 401 21.19 -38.58 1.67
C SER A 401 21.14 -38.36 0.16
N VAL A 402 21.07 -37.11 -0.30
CA VAL A 402 20.87 -36.79 -1.72
C VAL A 402 22.13 -36.35 -2.46
N HIS A 403 23.17 -35.88 -1.76
CA HIS A 403 24.35 -35.33 -2.42
C HIS A 403 25.16 -36.42 -3.17
N PRO A 404 25.49 -36.23 -4.47
CA PRO A 404 26.14 -37.26 -5.28
C PRO A 404 27.61 -37.50 -4.91
N ASP A 405 28.32 -36.47 -4.43
CA ASP A 405 29.68 -36.60 -3.91
C ASP A 405 29.67 -37.27 -2.51
N PRO A 406 30.28 -38.46 -2.34
CA PRO A 406 30.30 -39.17 -1.07
C PRO A 406 31.12 -38.46 0.02
N GLY A 407 32.11 -37.63 -0.35
CA GLY A 407 32.89 -36.81 0.57
C GLY A 407 32.05 -35.69 1.18
N VAL A 408 31.28 -34.99 0.35
CA VAL A 408 30.35 -33.94 0.78
C VAL A 408 29.22 -34.54 1.63
N ALA A 409 28.62 -35.65 1.17
CA ALA A 409 27.58 -36.36 1.92
C ALA A 409 28.08 -36.78 3.32
N ARG A 410 29.32 -37.28 3.43
CA ARG A 410 29.93 -37.64 4.71
C ARG A 410 30.19 -36.42 5.59
N ALA A 411 30.59 -35.29 5.03
CA ALA A 411 30.76 -34.04 5.77
C ALA A 411 29.45 -33.51 6.34
N ALA A 412 28.37 -33.52 5.55
CA ALA A 412 27.02 -33.15 5.99
C ALA A 412 26.55 -34.05 7.13
N ARG A 413 26.69 -35.38 6.99
CA ARG A 413 26.29 -36.36 8.02
C ARG A 413 27.01 -36.15 9.35
N ARG A 414 28.32 -35.89 9.33
CA ARG A 414 29.10 -35.59 10.55
C ARG A 414 28.60 -34.31 11.21
N SER A 415 28.28 -33.30 10.42
CA SER A 415 27.78 -32.01 10.91
C SER A 415 26.40 -32.16 11.55
N ALA A 416 25.50 -32.93 10.92
CA ALA A 416 24.17 -33.25 11.47
C ALA A 416 24.23 -33.95 12.83
N PHE A 417 25.13 -34.93 12.97
CA PHE A 417 25.33 -35.66 14.23
C PHE A 417 25.89 -34.74 15.33
N SER A 418 26.76 -33.79 14.97
CA SER A 418 27.29 -32.80 15.92
C SER A 418 26.25 -31.80 16.40
N VAL A 419 25.22 -31.48 15.60
CA VAL A 419 24.08 -30.65 16.07
C VAL A 419 23.32 -31.41 17.17
N HIS A 420 22.99 -32.68 16.92
CA HIS A 420 22.22 -33.50 17.86
C HIS A 420 22.92 -33.71 19.21
N ASN A 421 24.26 -33.82 19.22
CA ASN A 421 25.01 -34.02 20.47
C ASN A 421 25.37 -32.72 21.20
N GLY A 422 25.20 -31.56 20.58
CA GLY A 422 25.48 -30.24 21.16
C GLY A 422 24.28 -29.55 21.78
N GLY A 423 23.07 -30.14 21.66
CA GLY A 423 21.83 -29.68 22.29
C GLY A 423 21.54 -30.50 23.55
N ALA A 424 22.31 -30.26 24.62
CA ALA A 424 22.02 -30.72 25.98
C ALA A 424 22.21 -29.57 26.97
#